data_AF-A0A365ZYJ9-F1
#
_entry.id   AF-A0A365ZYJ9-F1
#
_cell.length_a   1.000
_cell.length_b   1.000
_cell.length_c   1.000
_cell.angle_alpha   90.00
_cell.angle_beta   90.00
_cell.angle_gamma   90.00
#
_symmetry.space_group_name_H-M   'P 1'
#
loop_
_entity.id
_entity.type
_entity.pdbx_description
1 polymer ?
#
loop_
_entity_poly.entity_id
_entity_poly.type
_entity_poly.pdbx_seq_one_letter_code
_entity_poly.pdbx_strand_id
1 'polypeptide(L)'
;MIEDHLREHPPGISGTLYVSPEGFEDDTHYLPVWGAKEFLVDGQDAYGRWDSRVLFVDKQTGEVTEDMQTLAFDKIDAMTPVKASE
;
A
#
# COMPACT_ATOMS: atom_id res chain seq x y z
N MET A 1 2.51 4.92 -11.27
CA MET A 1 1.45 5.63 -10.50
C MET A 1 1.70 5.58 -9.00
N ILE A 2 1.56 4.43 -8.31
CA ILE A 2 1.86 4.34 -6.86
C ILE A 2 3.35 4.55 -6.58
N GLU A 3 4.23 3.92 -7.37
CA GLU A 3 5.68 4.12 -7.23
C GLU A 3 6.10 5.57 -7.44
N ASP A 4 5.44 6.28 -8.35
CA ASP A 4 5.71 7.71 -8.61
C ASP A 4 5.21 8.56 -7.44
N HIS A 5 4.00 8.31 -6.94
CA HIS A 5 3.47 8.96 -5.75
C HIS A 5 4.39 8.77 -4.54
N LEU A 6 4.88 7.55 -4.30
CA LEU A 6 5.80 7.25 -3.21
C LEU A 6 7.21 7.79 -3.45
N ARG A 7 7.60 8.08 -4.70
CA ARG A 7 8.87 8.76 -5.01
C ARG A 7 8.77 10.26 -4.78
N GLU A 8 7.63 10.86 -5.09
CA GLU A 8 7.35 12.29 -4.86
C GLU A 8 7.04 12.59 -3.38
N HIS A 9 6.41 11.64 -2.70
CA HIS A 9 6.08 11.68 -1.28
C HIS A 9 6.74 10.51 -0.54
N PRO A 10 8.09 10.55 -0.37
CA PRO A 10 8.85 9.47 0.21
C PRO A 10 8.31 9.12 1.60
N PRO A 11 7.88 7.87 1.82
CA PRO A 11 7.39 7.46 3.12
C PRO A 11 8.56 7.39 4.11
N GLY A 12 8.27 7.64 5.40
CA GLY A 12 9.24 7.55 6.48
C GLY A 12 9.60 6.11 6.84
N ILE A 13 10.01 5.30 5.86
CA ILE A 13 10.44 3.91 6.05
C ILE A 13 11.97 3.83 6.08
N SER A 14 12.48 2.91 6.88
CA SER A 14 13.86 2.45 6.74
C SER A 14 13.91 1.37 5.68
N GLY A 15 15.01 1.26 4.93
CA GLY A 15 15.22 0.20 3.94
C GLY A 15 14.79 0.57 2.52
N THR A 16 14.58 -0.46 1.71
CA THR A 16 14.33 -0.34 0.27
C THR A 16 12.83 -0.30 0.00
N LEU A 17 12.33 0.77 -0.61
CA LEU A 17 10.92 0.84 -0.99
C LEU A 17 10.55 -0.32 -1.93
N TYR A 18 9.48 -1.03 -1.58
CA TYR A 18 8.93 -2.15 -2.32
C TYR A 18 7.41 -2.04 -2.38
N VAL A 19 6.86 -2.30 -3.56
CA VAL A 19 5.42 -2.46 -3.80
C VAL A 19 5.20 -3.92 -4.18
N SER A 20 4.33 -4.60 -3.43
CA SER A 20 4.00 -6.00 -3.66
C SER A 20 3.27 -6.19 -4.98
N PRO A 21 3.51 -7.31 -5.70
CA PRO A 21 2.68 -7.73 -6.83
C PRO A 21 1.30 -8.25 -6.38
N GLU A 22 0.97 -8.15 -5.10
CA GLU A 22 -0.33 -8.48 -4.52
C GLU A 22 -0.91 -7.22 -3.85
N GLY A 23 -2.23 -7.12 -3.87
CA GLY A 23 -2.98 -6.02 -3.28
C GLY A 23 -4.42 -6.45 -2.99
N PHE A 24 -5.26 -5.46 -2.73
CA PHE A 24 -6.68 -5.67 -2.49
C PHE A 24 -7.48 -4.71 -3.39
N GLU A 25 -8.69 -5.07 -3.78
CA GLU A 25 -9.56 -4.15 -4.50
C GLU A 25 -11.03 -4.25 -4.06
N ASP A 26 -11.74 -3.14 -4.23
CA ASP A 26 -13.20 -3.10 -4.30
C ASP A 26 -13.64 -2.57 -5.69
N ASP A 27 -14.93 -2.28 -5.83
CA ASP A 27 -15.50 -1.77 -7.08
C ASP A 27 -14.90 -0.42 -7.53
N THR A 28 -14.34 0.34 -6.59
CA THR A 28 -13.92 1.73 -6.76
C THR A 28 -12.43 1.95 -6.53
N HIS A 29 -11.80 1.17 -5.65
CA HIS A 29 -10.42 1.39 -5.22
C HIS A 29 -9.55 0.14 -5.34
N TYR A 30 -8.29 0.37 -5.69
CA TYR A 30 -7.20 -0.58 -5.49
C TYR A 30 -6.35 -0.14 -4.28
N LEU A 31 -6.00 -1.08 -3.42
CA LEU A 31 -5.17 -0.91 -2.25
C LEU A 31 -3.86 -1.70 -2.46
N PRO A 32 -2.75 -1.05 -2.84
CA PRO A 32 -1.45 -1.69 -2.90
C PRO A 32 -0.93 -2.07 -1.52
N VAL A 33 -0.22 -3.19 -1.45
CA VAL A 33 0.66 -3.50 -0.32
C VAL A 33 2.05 -2.95 -0.60
N TRP A 34 2.58 -2.11 0.28
CA TRP A 34 3.87 -1.47 0.09
C TRP A 34 4.58 -1.19 1.42
N GLY A 35 5.91 -1.12 1.38
CA GLY A 35 6.74 -0.97 2.57
C GLY A 35 8.21 -1.23 2.27
N ALA A 36 9.00 -1.51 3.30
CA ALA A 36 10.38 -1.93 3.13
C ALA A 36 10.44 -3.37 2.60
N LYS A 37 11.25 -3.61 1.56
CA LYS A 37 11.49 -4.96 1.03
C LYS A 37 11.99 -5.90 2.12
N GLU A 38 12.88 -5.40 2.97
CA GLU A 38 13.51 -6.13 4.07
C GLU A 38 12.45 -6.65 5.05
N PHE A 39 11.37 -5.89 5.26
CA PHE A 39 10.24 -6.34 6.06
C PHE A 39 9.31 -7.28 5.30
N LEU A 40 8.82 -6.86 4.12
CA LEU A 40 7.75 -7.55 3.39
C LEU A 40 8.19 -8.85 2.72
N VAL A 41 9.46 -8.94 2.30
CA VAL A 41 10.00 -10.07 1.54
C VAL A 41 11.01 -10.84 2.38
N ASP A 42 11.92 -10.14 3.07
CA ASP A 42 13.03 -10.78 3.78
C ASP A 42 12.71 -11.09 5.26
N GLY A 43 11.55 -10.65 5.78
CA GLY A 43 11.07 -10.97 7.13
C GLY A 43 11.84 -10.28 8.27
N GLN A 44 12.46 -9.14 8.01
CA GLN A 44 13.25 -8.38 8.98
C GLN A 44 12.39 -7.34 9.71
N ASP A 45 11.88 -7.70 10.89
CA ASP A 45 10.98 -6.86 11.70
C ASP A 45 11.54 -5.45 12.02
N ALA A 46 12.87 -5.29 12.04
CA ALA A 46 13.52 -3.99 12.25
C ALA A 46 13.18 -2.95 11.17
N TYR A 47 12.70 -3.39 10.01
CA TYR A 47 12.26 -2.56 8.89
C TYR A 47 10.74 -2.38 8.85
N GLY A 48 10.03 -2.91 9.84
CA GLY A 48 8.58 -2.77 9.98
C GLY A 48 8.17 -1.30 10.12
N ARG A 49 7.05 -0.97 9.50
CA ARG A 49 6.44 0.36 9.58
C ARG A 49 5.41 0.43 10.69
N TRP A 50 5.34 1.56 11.38
CA TRP A 50 4.41 1.80 12.49
C TRP A 50 3.48 3.01 12.27
N ASP A 51 3.52 3.62 11.08
CA ASP A 51 2.70 4.77 10.72
C ASP A 51 1.24 4.39 10.40
N SER A 52 0.92 3.10 10.31
CA SER A 52 -0.40 2.58 9.96
C SER A 52 -0.96 3.18 8.67
N ARG A 53 -0.11 3.65 7.77
CA ARG A 53 -0.52 4.38 6.57
C ARG A 53 -0.94 3.41 5.46
N VAL A 54 -2.10 3.67 4.84
CA VAL A 54 -2.58 2.98 3.64
C VAL A 54 -2.82 3.97 2.50
N LEU A 55 -2.73 3.49 1.27
CA LEU A 55 -2.98 4.29 0.07
C LEU A 55 -4.12 3.63 -0.71
N PHE A 56 -5.18 4.37 -1.00
CA PHE A 56 -6.24 3.93 -1.89
C PHE A 56 -6.07 4.61 -3.24
N VAL A 57 -6.12 3.83 -4.31
CA VAL A 57 -6.05 4.30 -5.68
C VAL A 57 -7.43 4.19 -6.31
N ASP A 58 -8.02 5.32 -6.68
CA ASP A 58 -9.28 5.32 -7.43
C ASP A 58 -9.07 4.67 -8.80
N LYS A 59 -9.88 3.65 -9.11
CA LYS A 59 -9.74 2.84 -10.33
C LYS A 59 -10.19 3.57 -11.60
N GLN A 60 -10.98 4.64 -11.47
CA GLN A 60 -11.48 5.43 -12.60
C GLN A 60 -10.56 6.60 -12.92
N THR A 61 -10.05 7.29 -11.89
CA THR A 61 -9.27 8.53 -12.04
C THR A 61 -7.77 8.32 -11.86
N GLY A 62 -7.36 7.26 -11.17
CA GLY A 62 -5.97 7.05 -10.74
C GLY A 62 -5.56 7.94 -9.55
N GLU A 63 -6.48 8.66 -8.94
CA GLU A 63 -6.20 9.51 -7.77
C GLU A 63 -5.76 8.65 -6.58
N VAL A 64 -4.69 9.07 -5.90
CA VAL A 64 -4.16 8.39 -4.71
C VAL A 64 -4.61 9.16 -3.47
N THR A 65 -5.39 8.51 -2.61
CA THR A 65 -5.80 9.03 -1.31
C THR A 65 -5.08 8.29 -0.19
N GLU A 66 -4.61 9.03 0.81
CA GLU A 66 -3.97 8.49 2.01
C GLU A 66 -4.96 8.39 3.16
N ASP A 67 -4.90 7.28 3.91
CA ASP A 67 -5.67 7.09 5.14
C ASP A 67 -4.87 6.29 6.18
N MET A 68 -5.43 6.18 7.39
CA MET A 68 -4.93 5.29 8.44
C MET A 68 -5.64 3.93 8.34
N GLN A 69 -4.85 2.85 8.31
CA GLN A 69 -5.32 1.46 8.29
C GLN A 69 -6.33 1.18 9.40
N THR A 70 -6.11 1.76 10.58
CA THR A 70 -6.99 1.60 11.75
C THR A 70 -8.37 2.22 11.54
N LEU A 71 -8.47 3.29 10.75
CA LEU A 71 -9.74 3.92 10.40
C LEU A 71 -10.41 3.24 9.19
N ALA A 72 -9.60 2.64 8.32
CA ALA A 72 -10.05 1.97 7.11
C ALA A 72 -10.27 0.47 7.27
N PHE A 73 -10.18 -0.10 8.49
CA PHE A 73 -10.17 -1.54 8.71
C PHE A 73 -11.37 -2.26 8.09
N ASP A 74 -12.59 -1.79 8.34
CA ASP A 74 -13.82 -2.38 7.79
C ASP A 74 -13.85 -2.34 6.26
N LYS A 75 -13.31 -1.27 5.67
CA LYS A 75 -13.18 -1.17 4.21
C LYS A 75 -12.19 -2.20 3.69
N ILE A 76 -11.00 -2.27 4.29
CA ILE A 76 -9.93 -3.19 3.86
C ILE A 76 -10.38 -4.66 4.00
N ASP A 77 -11.06 -5.01 5.09
CA ASP A 77 -11.58 -6.37 5.32
C ASP A 77 -12.62 -6.79 4.27
N ALA A 78 -13.39 -5.83 3.75
CA ALA A 78 -14.36 -6.07 2.68
C ALA A 78 -13.74 -6.14 1.27
N MET A 79 -12.46 -5.77 1.10
CA MET A 79 -11.80 -5.80 -0.21
C MET A 79 -11.37 -7.22 -0.58
N THR A 80 -11.32 -7.48 -1.88
CA THR A 80 -10.92 -8.78 -2.44
C THR A 80 -9.41 -8.79 -2.70
N PRO A 81 -8.66 -9.80 -2.24
CA PRO A 81 -7.24 -9.95 -2.60
C PRO A 81 -7.08 -10.16 -4.11
N VAL A 82 -6.17 -9.42 -4.72
CA VAL A 82 -5.85 -9.51 -6.15
C VAL A 82 -4.36 -9.47 -6.39
N LYS A 83 -3.94 -9.97 -7.55
CA LYS A 83 -2.61 -9.66 -8.07
C LYS A 83 -2.64 -8.24 -8.62
N ALA A 84 -1.58 -7.48 -8.34
CA ALA A 84 -1.36 -6.19 -8.95
C ALA A 84 -1.44 -6.37 -10.47
N SER A 85 -2.38 -5.67 -11.09
CA SER A 85 -2.46 -5.54 -12.54
C SER A 85 -1.26 -4.73 -13.03
N GLU A 86 -0.52 -5.27 -14.00
CA GLU A 86 0.62 -4.62 -14.67
C GLU A 86 0.27 -3.24 -15.25
#